data_AF-A0A7S2KWN9-F1
#
_entry.id   AF-A0A7S2KWN9-F1
#
_cell.length_a   1.000
_cell.length_b   1.000
_cell.length_c   1.000
_cell.angle_alpha   90.00
_cell.angle_beta   90.00
_cell.angle_gamma   90.00
#
_symmetry.space_group_name_H-M   'P 1'
#
loop_
_entity.id
_entity.type
_entity.pdbx_description
1 polymer ?
#
loop_
_entity_poly.entity_id
_entity_poly.type
_entity_poly.pdbx_seq_one_letter_code
_entity_poly.pdbx_strand_id
1 'polypeptide(L)'
;QRQQYRMLEKGKRSYICDERIGKLDSIGFQWSPGSQKRYQPKWDTIFEELQSYKAKYGHCNVPRRSGKLGTWVDKQRVQYRLLLDGRQSSMADERIQKLESI
;
A
#
# COMPACT_ATOMS: atom_id res chain seq x y z
N GLN A 1 -4.44 -19.12 8.82
CA GLN A 1 -4.90 -20.10 7.81
C GLN A 1 -4.13 -20.01 6.49
N ARG A 2 -4.07 -18.87 5.77
CA ARG A 2 -3.30 -18.76 4.50
C ARG A 2 -1.79 -19.03 4.62
N GLN A 3 -1.19 -18.58 5.73
CA GLN A 3 0.21 -18.84 6.05
C GLN A 3 0.50 -20.34 6.25
N GLN A 4 -0.49 -21.08 6.77
CA GLN A 4 -0.39 -22.50 7.11
C GLN A 4 -0.50 -23.40 5.87
N TYR A 5 -1.30 -23.02 4.87
CA TYR A 5 -1.32 -23.69 3.57
C TYR A 5 0.01 -23.51 2.80
N ARG A 6 0.58 -22.29 2.79
CA ARG A 6 1.92 -22.06 2.22
C ARG A 6 3.04 -22.81 2.93
N MET A 7 2.85 -23.14 4.21
CA MET A 7 3.78 -24.00 4.96
C MET A 7 3.65 -25.45 4.48
N LEU A 8 2.43 -25.97 4.25
CA LEU A 8 2.19 -27.28 3.64
C LEU A 8 2.77 -27.42 2.23
N GLU A 9 2.54 -26.45 1.34
CA GLU A 9 3.12 -26.46 -0.02
C GLU A 9 4.66 -26.49 0.01
N LYS A 10 5.27 -25.94 1.06
CA LYS A 10 6.72 -25.93 1.27
C LYS A 10 7.22 -27.11 2.11
N GLY A 11 6.39 -28.13 2.34
CA GLY A 11 6.74 -29.32 3.11
C GLY A 11 6.97 -29.08 4.61
N LYS A 12 6.55 -27.93 5.15
CA LYS A 12 6.67 -27.58 6.57
C LYS A 12 5.43 -28.03 7.33
N ARG A 13 5.62 -28.59 8.53
CA ARG A 13 4.53 -29.01 9.44
C ARG A 13 3.55 -27.86 9.64
N SER A 14 2.29 -28.15 9.37
CA SER A 14 1.16 -27.23 9.47
C SER A 14 0.06 -27.91 10.27
N TYR A 15 -0.67 -27.16 11.08
CA TYR A 15 -1.78 -27.70 11.88
C TYR A 15 -3.12 -27.70 11.14
N ILE A 16 -3.13 -27.34 9.85
CA ILE A 16 -4.32 -27.43 9.01
C ILE A 16 -4.42 -28.86 8.48
N CYS A 17 -5.35 -29.64 9.03
CA CYS A 17 -5.58 -31.01 8.61
C CYS A 17 -6.16 -31.07 7.19
N ASP A 18 -5.89 -32.15 6.45
CA ASP A 18 -6.31 -32.35 5.07
C ASP A 18 -7.85 -32.26 4.90
N GLU A 19 -8.62 -32.73 5.89
CA GLU A 19 -10.09 -32.61 5.90
C GLU A 19 -10.57 -31.15 5.86
N ARG A 20 -9.82 -30.25 6.53
CA ARG A 20 -10.14 -28.82 6.57
C ARG A 20 -9.79 -28.13 5.26
N ILE A 21 -8.77 -28.60 4.55
CA ILE A 21 -8.44 -28.14 3.19
C ILE A 21 -9.55 -28.58 2.24
N GLY A 22 -9.95 -29.84 2.28
CA GLY A 22 -11.03 -30.37 1.43
C GLY A 22 -12.36 -29.61 1.56
N LYS A 23 -12.77 -29.26 2.79
CA LYS A 23 -13.98 -28.44 3.04
C LYS A 23 -13.87 -27.01 2.50
N LEU A 24 -12.67 -26.46 2.45
CA LEU A 24 -12.43 -25.12 1.92
C LEU A 24 -12.34 -25.15 0.38
N ASP A 25 -11.75 -26.19 -0.20
CA ASP A 25 -11.75 -26.41 -1.65
C ASP A 25 -13.15 -26.67 -2.19
N SER A 26 -13.99 -27.43 -1.46
CA SER A 26 -15.36 -27.73 -1.89
C SER A 26 -16.26 -26.50 -2.00
N ILE A 27 -15.93 -25.41 -1.31
CA ILE A 27 -16.64 -24.12 -1.39
C ILE A 27 -15.94 -23.11 -2.33
N GLY A 28 -14.95 -23.54 -3.10
CA GLY A 28 -14.18 -22.68 -3.99
C GLY A 28 -13.34 -21.63 -3.27
N PHE A 29 -12.85 -21.95 -2.06
CA PHE A 29 -12.10 -21.00 -1.25
C PHE A 29 -10.81 -20.59 -1.98
N GLN A 30 -10.73 -19.32 -2.37
CA GLN A 30 -9.56 -18.78 -3.03
C GLN A 30 -8.39 -18.62 -2.04
N TRP A 31 -7.51 -19.61 -2.00
CA TRP A 31 -6.35 -19.67 -1.08
C TRP A 31 -5.36 -18.55 -1.28
N SER A 32 -5.11 -18.24 -2.55
CA SER A 32 -4.31 -17.12 -3.00
C SER A 32 -5.22 -16.25 -3.85
N PRO A 33 -5.83 -15.17 -3.32
CA PRO A 33 -6.41 -14.13 -4.17
C PRO A 33 -5.24 -13.61 -5.00
N GLY A 34 -5.11 -14.16 -6.21
CA GLY A 34 -3.95 -14.01 -7.05
C GLY A 34 -3.69 -12.54 -7.19
N SER A 35 -2.51 -12.11 -6.71
CA SER A 35 -1.84 -10.86 -7.07
C SER A 35 -2.79 -9.82 -7.69
N GLN A 36 -3.80 -9.37 -6.94
CA GLN A 36 -4.42 -8.10 -7.25
C GLN A 36 -3.31 -7.13 -6.93
N LYS A 37 -2.50 -6.85 -7.95
CA LYS A 37 -1.48 -5.80 -7.98
C LYS A 37 -2.25 -4.63 -7.42
N ARG A 38 -2.04 -4.30 -6.14
CA ARG A 38 -2.78 -3.22 -5.49
C ARG A 38 -2.59 -2.07 -6.45
N TYR A 39 -3.66 -1.62 -7.09
CA TYR A 39 -3.56 -0.56 -8.08
C TYR A 39 -3.03 0.64 -7.29
N GLN A 40 -1.72 0.84 -7.37
CA GLN A 40 -1.06 2.02 -6.87
C GLN A 40 -1.25 3.00 -8.01
N PRO A 41 -2.10 4.03 -7.82
CA PRO A 41 -2.22 5.06 -8.84
C PRO A 41 -0.82 5.62 -9.09
N LYS A 42 -0.53 5.92 -10.37
CA LYS A 42 0.75 6.51 -10.76
C LYS A 42 0.96 7.81 -9.98
N TRP A 43 2.20 8.10 -9.62
CA TRP A 43 2.57 9.23 -8.77
C TRP A 43 1.96 10.56 -9.28
N ASP A 44 1.99 10.79 -10.59
CA ASP A 44 1.44 11.99 -11.22
C ASP A 44 -0.08 12.13 -11.02
N THR A 45 -0.84 11.02 -11.08
CA THR A 45 -2.29 11.05 -10.87
C THR A 45 -2.68 11.49 -9.46
N ILE A 46 -1.97 10.99 -8.44
CA ILE A 46 -2.25 11.39 -7.04
C ILE A 46 -1.75 12.83 -6.78
N PHE A 47 -0.72 13.27 -7.49
CA PHE A 47 -0.23 14.64 -7.43
C PHE A 47 -1.24 15.64 -8.01
N GLU A 48 -1.89 15.31 -9.14
CA GLU A 48 -3.01 16.09 -9.70
C GLU A 48 -4.22 16.13 -8.74
N GLU A 49 -4.54 15.01 -8.09
CA GLU A 49 -5.57 14.98 -7.04
C GLU A 49 -5.22 15.90 -5.86
N LEU A 50 -3.95 15.96 -5.46
CA LEU A 50 -3.48 16.84 -4.39
C LEU A 50 -3.58 18.32 -4.78
N GLN A 51 -3.22 18.67 -6.01
CA GLN A 51 -3.38 20.04 -6.54
C GLN A 51 -4.86 20.45 -6.53
N SER A 52 -5.75 19.56 -6.98
CA SER A 52 -7.20 19.78 -6.96
C SER A 52 -7.71 19.94 -5.53
N TYR A 53 -7.19 19.16 -4.58
CA TYR A 53 -7.51 19.31 -3.16
C TYR A 53 -7.03 20.65 -2.60
N LYS A 54 -5.82 21.10 -2.93
CA LYS A 54 -5.30 22.41 -2.55
C LYS A 54 -6.16 23.54 -3.11
N ALA A 55 -6.54 23.47 -4.39
CA ALA A 55 -7.40 24.46 -5.02
C ALA A 55 -8.78 24.56 -4.33
N LYS A 56 -9.32 23.42 -3.87
CA LYS A 56 -10.63 23.34 -3.22
C LYS A 56 -10.63 23.79 -1.74
N TYR A 57 -9.59 23.42 -0.99
CA TYR A 57 -9.55 23.61 0.48
C TYR A 57 -8.53 24.66 0.93
N GLY A 58 -7.72 25.20 0.01
CA GLY A 58 -6.65 26.15 0.31
C GLY A 58 -5.40 25.54 0.97
N HIS A 59 -5.42 24.24 1.30
CA HIS A 59 -4.35 23.57 2.01
C HIS A 59 -4.13 22.13 1.54
N CYS A 60 -2.92 21.60 1.74
CA CYS A 60 -2.56 20.20 1.47
C CYS A 60 -2.69 19.29 2.69
N ASN A 61 -3.43 19.71 3.74
CA ASN A 61 -3.61 18.90 4.95
C ASN A 61 -4.69 17.82 4.77
N VAL A 62 -4.39 16.82 3.94
CA VAL A 62 -5.31 15.71 3.68
C VAL A 62 -5.30 14.73 4.86
N PRO A 63 -6.45 14.47 5.53
CA PRO A 63 -6.53 13.46 6.57
C PRO A 63 -6.19 12.05 6.03
N ARG A 64 -5.45 11.26 6.81
CA ARG A 64 -5.09 9.87 6.43
C ARG A 64 -6.31 8.99 6.12
N ARG A 65 -7.47 9.28 6.74
CA ARG A 65 -8.74 8.56 6.53
C ARG A 65 -9.40 8.87 5.18
N SER A 66 -8.93 9.87 4.43
CA SER A 66 -9.45 10.24 3.11
C SER A 66 -9.03 9.28 1.99
N GLY A 67 -8.86 8.00 2.31
CA GLY A 67 -8.55 6.94 1.34
C GLY A 67 -7.13 7.00 0.77
N LYS A 68 -7.03 6.85 -0.56
CA LYS A 68 -5.77 6.68 -1.28
C LYS A 68 -4.90 7.94 -1.21
N LEU A 69 -5.49 9.13 -1.40
CA LEU A 69 -4.80 10.41 -1.32
C LEU A 69 -4.22 10.66 0.08
N GLY A 70 -5.03 10.45 1.14
CA GLY A 70 -4.57 10.61 2.52
C GLY A 70 -3.42 9.66 2.90
N THR A 71 -3.50 8.40 2.46
CA THR A 71 -2.41 7.42 2.67
C THR A 71 -1.15 7.80 1.88
N TRP A 72 -1.30 8.38 0.70
CA TRP A 72 -0.17 8.79 -0.13
C TRP A 72 0.54 10.03 0.44
N VAL A 73 -0.22 11.05 0.88
CA VAL A 73 0.32 12.26 1.52
C VAL A 73 1.09 11.90 2.80
N ASP A 74 0.53 11.00 3.62
CA ASP A 74 1.18 10.47 4.82
C ASP A 74 2.53 9.82 4.49
N LYS A 75 2.58 8.98 3.44
CA LYS A 75 3.83 8.38 2.97
C LYS A 75 4.86 9.42 2.52
N GLN A 76 4.45 10.47 1.80
CA GLN A 76 5.38 11.53 1.40
C GLN A 76 5.98 12.24 2.62
N ARG A 77 5.15 12.57 3.63
CA ARG A 77 5.62 13.19 4.88
C ARG A 77 6.61 12.31 5.63
N VAL A 78 6.37 10.99 5.68
CA VAL A 78 7.30 10.03 6.31
C VAL A 78 8.63 9.97 5.57
N GLN A 79 8.60 9.87 4.24
CA GLN A 79 9.83 9.80 3.41
C GLN A 79 10.64 11.11 3.47
N TYR A 80 9.97 12.26 3.53
CA TYR A 80 10.61 13.56 3.72
C TYR A 80 11.28 13.66 5.10
N ARG A 81 10.62 13.19 6.16
CA ARG A 81 11.23 13.14 7.50
C ARG A 81 12.46 12.23 7.53
N LEU A 82 12.39 11.05 6.89
CA LEU A 82 13.54 10.16 6.79
C LEU A 82 14.74 10.82 6.09
N LEU A 83 14.48 11.62 5.06
CA LEU A 83 15.52 12.39 4.38
C LEU A 83 16.13 13.45 5.32
N LEU A 84 15.30 14.22 6.03
CA LEU A 84 15.76 15.21 7.01
C LEU A 84 16.59 14.58 8.13
N ASP A 85 16.23 13.37 8.55
CA ASP A 85 16.96 12.60 9.56
C ASP A 85 18.26 11.96 9.01
N GLY A 86 18.63 12.23 7.76
CA GLY A 86 19.83 11.68 7.10
C GLY A 86 19.75 10.18 6.82
N ARG A 87 18.54 9.59 6.87
CA ARG A 87 18.31 8.17 6.59
C ARG A 87 18.02 7.97 5.11
N GLN A 88 18.38 6.79 4.58
CA GLN A 88 18.15 6.44 3.18
C GLN A 88 16.64 6.49 2.86
N SER A 89 16.25 7.50 2.10
CA SER A 89 14.90 7.64 1.55
C SER A 89 14.87 7.03 0.14
N SER A 90 13.76 6.40 -0.23
CA SER A 90 13.56 5.90 -1.60
C SER A 90 12.88 6.93 -2.51
N MET A 91 12.70 8.17 -2.05
CA MET A 91 12.20 9.27 -2.87
C MET A 91 13.32 9.86 -3.72
N ALA A 92 13.08 9.97 -5.02
CA ALA A 92 13.93 10.73 -5.94
C ALA A 92 13.78 12.23 -5.67
N ASP A 93 14.88 12.99 -5.75
CA ASP A 93 14.92 14.43 -5.47
C ASP A 93 13.90 15.24 -6.29
N GLU A 94 13.64 14.84 -7.54
CA GLU A 94 12.65 15.46 -8.42
C GLU A 94 11.21 15.42 -7.86
N ARG A 95 10.88 14.37 -7.10
CA ARG A 95 9.54 14.23 -6.48
C ARG A 95 9.38 15.14 -5.27
N ILE A 96 10.48 15.44 -4.58
CA ILE A 96 10.49 16.38 -3.46
C ILE A 96 10.28 17.79 -3.99
N GLN A 97 11.04 18.17 -5.03
CA GLN A 97 10.90 19.49 -5.66
C GLN A 97 9.47 19.76 -6.14
N LYS A 98 8.82 18.77 -6.77
CA LYS A 98 7.40 18.91 -7.18
C LYS A 98 6.43 19.06 -6.01
N LEU A 99 6.72 18.44 -4.86
CA LEU A 99 5.89 18.57 -3.66
C LEU A 99 6.13 19.89 -2.91
N GLU A 100 7.32 20.48 -3.03
CA GLU A 100 7.64 21.80 -2.49
C GLU A 100 7.09 22.92 -3.39
N SER A 101 6.93 22.68 -4.69
CA SER A 101 6.42 23.67 -5.65
C SER A 101 4.90 23.87 -5.62
N ILE A 102 4.14 23.05 -4.88
CA ILE A 102 2.69 23.20 -4.74
C ILE A 102 2.34 24.13 -3.61
#